data_AF-A0A5J5A646-F1
#
_entry.id   AF-A0A5J5A646-F1
#
_cell.length_a   1.000
_cell.length_b   1.000
_cell.length_c   1.000
_cell.angle_alpha   90.00
_cell.angle_beta   90.00
_cell.angle_gamma   90.00
#
_symmetry.space_group_name_H-M   'P 1'
#
loop_
_entity.id
_entity.type
_entity.pdbx_description
1 polymer ?
#
loop_
_entity_poly.entity_id
_entity_poly.type
_entity_poly.pdbx_seq_one_letter_code
_entity_poly.pdbx_strand_id
1 'polypeptide(L)'
;MSVVAEVPGYIQVFSDGAVKRFLPEIAPASTESSTGFKSKDVIIDPSKPVTARMFLPDNPISVADLPVLVYFHGGGFCIGSTTWLGYHYFLGDLSVASQSIVLSVDYRLAPENRLPIAYDDCYSSIEWLSHKARSDPWLDKADLSWVFLSGDSAGGNIVHQVAVKTIQNKACHVKVKGLLPIHPYFGSEKRTEGEMADGAAGDVKMNDLFWSQSLPEGLDFLKERGAMYAEFLQKKGVKEVKLVEEEGESHIYHVFHPKSEATHLLQKQMSSFIHSF
;
A
#
# COMPACT_ATOMS: atom_id res chain seq x y z
N MET A 1 -18.72 -28.81 1.02
CA MET A 1 -17.99 -27.54 1.09
C MET A 1 -18.31 -26.91 2.43
N SER A 2 -17.31 -26.70 3.28
CA SER A 2 -17.44 -26.07 4.60
C SER A 2 -16.45 -24.91 4.72
N VAL A 3 -16.77 -23.91 5.53
CA VAL A 3 -15.82 -22.83 5.84
C VAL A 3 -14.70 -23.41 6.72
N VAL A 4 -13.44 -23.09 6.38
CA VAL A 4 -12.24 -23.52 7.12
C VAL A 4 -11.48 -22.34 7.74
N ALA A 5 -11.66 -21.12 7.21
CA ALA A 5 -11.19 -19.88 7.81
C ALA A 5 -12.19 -18.75 7.50
N GLU A 6 -12.45 -17.88 8.48
CA GLU A 6 -13.35 -16.73 8.33
C GLU A 6 -12.87 -15.52 9.15
N VAL A 7 -12.76 -14.37 8.50
CA VAL A 7 -12.83 -13.06 9.16
C VAL A 7 -14.20 -12.47 8.84
N PRO A 8 -15.14 -12.38 9.81
CA PRO A 8 -16.50 -11.93 9.56
C PRO A 8 -16.55 -10.55 8.90
N GLY A 9 -17.32 -10.42 7.83
CA GLY A 9 -17.44 -9.17 7.06
C GLY A 9 -16.30 -8.88 6.08
N TYR A 10 -15.27 -9.73 6.00
CA TYR A 10 -14.10 -9.50 5.13
C TYR A 10 -13.79 -10.68 4.20
N ILE A 11 -13.61 -11.90 4.74
CA ILE A 11 -13.21 -13.07 3.94
C ILE A 11 -13.72 -14.39 4.54
N GLN A 12 -14.18 -15.29 3.68
CA GLN A 12 -14.48 -16.70 3.98
C GLN A 12 -13.66 -17.59 3.03
N VAL A 13 -12.94 -18.57 3.58
CA VAL A 13 -12.18 -19.59 2.84
C VAL A 13 -12.85 -20.95 3.06
N PHE A 14 -13.05 -21.70 1.97
CA PHE A 14 -13.76 -22.97 1.98
C PHE A 14 -12.81 -24.17 1.84
N SER A 15 -13.29 -25.33 2.27
CA SER A 15 -12.55 -26.61 2.35
C SER A 15 -12.01 -27.14 1.02
N ASP A 16 -12.46 -26.60 -0.10
CA ASP A 16 -12.05 -26.93 -1.47
C ASP A 16 -11.13 -25.86 -2.10
N GLY A 17 -10.71 -24.87 -1.31
CA GLY A 17 -9.86 -23.75 -1.75
C GLY A 17 -10.64 -22.56 -2.34
N ALA A 18 -11.96 -22.62 -2.43
CA ALA A 18 -12.75 -21.45 -2.85
C ALA A 18 -12.63 -20.32 -1.81
N VAL A 19 -12.65 -19.07 -2.28
CA VAL A 19 -12.56 -17.88 -1.43
C VAL A 19 -13.68 -16.90 -1.78
N LYS A 20 -14.38 -16.42 -0.76
CA LYS A 20 -15.37 -15.36 -0.87
C LYS A 20 -14.88 -14.13 -0.11
N ARG A 21 -14.63 -13.05 -0.83
CA ARG A 21 -14.32 -11.73 -0.27
C ARG A 21 -15.59 -10.89 -0.20
N PHE A 22 -15.76 -10.17 0.89
CA PHE A 22 -16.81 -9.16 1.02
C PHE A 22 -16.23 -7.84 0.53
N LEU A 23 -16.82 -7.29 -0.52
CA LEU A 23 -16.30 -6.10 -1.19
C LEU A 23 -17.01 -4.85 -0.66
N PRO A 24 -16.29 -3.79 -0.26
CA PRO A 24 -16.89 -2.49 0.03
C PRO A 24 -17.35 -1.80 -1.27
N GLU A 25 -17.89 -0.59 -1.13
CA GLU A 25 -18.21 0.26 -2.29
C GLU A 25 -16.96 0.53 -3.14
N ILE A 26 -17.16 0.63 -4.46
CA ILE A 26 -16.10 0.81 -5.46
C ILE A 26 -16.31 2.08 -6.28
N ALA A 27 -15.21 2.63 -6.79
CA ALA A 27 -15.21 3.71 -7.77
C ALA A 27 -14.66 3.23 -9.13
N PRO A 28 -15.29 3.59 -10.26
CA PRO A 28 -14.67 3.45 -11.57
C PRO A 28 -13.51 4.44 -11.73
N ALA A 29 -12.58 4.15 -12.63
CA ALA A 29 -11.62 5.16 -13.07
C ALA A 29 -12.30 6.21 -13.97
N SER A 30 -11.83 7.46 -13.95
CA SER A 30 -12.36 8.56 -14.75
C SER A 30 -11.25 9.47 -15.27
N THR A 31 -11.15 9.61 -16.59
CA THR A 31 -10.29 10.62 -17.22
C THR A 31 -10.90 12.01 -17.22
N GLU A 32 -12.17 12.14 -16.84
CA GLU A 32 -12.84 13.43 -16.63
C GLU A 32 -12.65 13.90 -15.19
N SER A 33 -12.33 15.18 -15.03
CA SER A 33 -12.13 15.81 -13.73
C SER A 33 -13.45 16.28 -13.13
N SER A 34 -13.72 15.85 -11.90
CA SER A 34 -14.80 16.39 -11.06
C SER A 34 -14.33 16.77 -9.64
N THR A 35 -13.21 16.20 -9.19
CA THR A 35 -12.64 16.37 -7.84
C THR A 35 -11.19 16.87 -7.84
N GLY A 36 -10.68 17.36 -8.97
CA GLY A 36 -9.32 17.93 -9.09
C GLY A 36 -8.22 16.91 -9.43
N PHE A 37 -8.56 15.63 -9.54
CA PHE A 37 -7.72 14.59 -10.13
C PHE A 37 -8.45 13.82 -11.24
N LYS A 38 -7.65 13.20 -12.11
CA LYS A 38 -8.06 12.15 -13.06
C LYS A 38 -7.54 10.80 -12.60
N SER A 39 -8.21 9.72 -12.99
CA SER A 39 -7.75 8.34 -12.78
C SER A 39 -7.91 7.45 -14.02
N LYS A 40 -7.02 6.48 -14.19
CA LYS A 40 -7.11 5.43 -15.22
C LYS A 40 -6.49 4.12 -14.74
N ASP A 41 -6.94 3.01 -15.30
CA ASP A 41 -6.39 1.69 -15.01
C ASP A 41 -5.37 1.28 -16.08
N VAL A 42 -4.25 0.69 -15.66
CA VAL A 42 -3.13 0.25 -16.50
C VAL A 42 -2.71 -1.19 -16.18
N ILE A 43 -2.13 -1.88 -17.16
CA ILE A 43 -1.58 -3.23 -16.99
C ILE A 43 -0.08 -3.10 -16.66
N ILE A 44 0.32 -3.66 -15.51
CA ILE A 44 1.71 -3.64 -15.03
C ILE A 44 2.50 -4.80 -15.66
N ASP A 45 1.94 -6.00 -15.62
CA ASP A 45 2.51 -7.18 -16.25
C ASP A 45 1.37 -7.88 -17.02
N PRO A 46 1.47 -8.11 -18.34
CA PRO A 46 0.41 -8.83 -19.07
C PRO A 46 0.51 -10.36 -18.94
N SER A 47 1.58 -10.89 -18.36
CA SER A 47 1.77 -12.33 -18.10
C SER A 47 1.22 -12.79 -16.74
N LYS A 48 0.98 -11.84 -15.83
CA LYS A 48 0.34 -12.01 -14.53
C LYS A 48 -0.94 -11.15 -14.53
N PRO A 49 -1.99 -11.45 -13.76
CA PRO A 49 -3.13 -10.54 -13.62
C PRO A 49 -2.81 -9.38 -12.65
N VAL A 50 -1.78 -8.57 -12.96
CA VAL A 50 -1.33 -7.43 -12.13
C VAL A 50 -1.61 -6.13 -12.87
N THR A 51 -2.48 -5.31 -12.28
CA THR A 51 -2.88 -4.00 -12.79
C THR A 51 -2.52 -2.92 -11.79
N ALA A 52 -2.71 -1.67 -12.18
CA ALA A 52 -2.62 -0.54 -11.27
C ALA A 52 -3.61 0.54 -11.68
N ARG A 53 -4.05 1.35 -10.72
CA ARG A 53 -4.77 2.61 -10.96
C ARG A 53 -3.80 3.77 -10.82
N MET A 54 -3.63 4.52 -11.91
CA MET A 54 -2.93 5.80 -11.91
C MET A 54 -3.88 6.93 -11.52
N PHE A 55 -3.38 7.89 -10.75
CA PHE A 55 -4.00 9.18 -10.47
C PHE A 55 -3.06 10.31 -10.91
N LEU A 56 -3.64 11.37 -11.49
CA LEU A 56 -2.92 12.55 -11.99
C LEU A 56 -3.67 13.81 -11.54
N PRO A 57 -3.01 14.81 -10.94
CA PRO A 57 -3.66 16.06 -10.56
C PRO A 57 -3.95 16.89 -11.83
N ASP A 58 -5.13 17.52 -11.87
CA ASP A 58 -5.59 18.20 -13.09
C ASP A 58 -4.82 19.48 -13.44
N ASN A 59 -4.48 20.23 -12.40
CA ASN A 59 -3.79 21.51 -12.51
C ASN A 59 -2.45 21.40 -11.76
N PRO A 60 -1.42 20.76 -12.35
CA PRO A 60 -0.09 20.74 -11.76
C PRO A 60 0.43 22.17 -11.59
N ILE A 61 0.87 22.51 -10.38
CA ILE A 61 1.31 23.87 -10.00
C ILE A 61 2.54 24.34 -10.80
N SER A 62 3.30 23.41 -11.40
CA SER A 62 4.47 23.69 -12.21
C SER A 62 4.42 22.94 -13.55
N VAL A 63 5.17 23.46 -14.54
CA VAL A 63 5.53 22.76 -15.79
C VAL A 63 6.72 21.80 -15.61
N ALA A 64 7.30 21.73 -14.42
CA ALA A 64 8.30 20.73 -14.06
C ALA A 64 7.68 19.33 -13.91
N ASP A 65 8.52 18.30 -14.04
CA ASP A 65 8.14 16.91 -13.82
C ASP A 65 7.66 16.68 -12.38
N LEU A 66 6.63 15.84 -12.24
CA LEU A 66 5.99 15.50 -10.99
C LEU A 66 6.69 14.29 -10.33
N PRO A 67 6.83 14.26 -8.99
CA PRO A 67 7.23 13.05 -8.28
C PRO A 67 6.21 11.92 -8.50
N VAL A 68 6.67 10.68 -8.38
CA VAL A 68 5.82 9.48 -8.48
C VAL A 68 5.69 8.82 -7.11
N LEU A 69 4.46 8.59 -6.65
CA LEU A 69 4.17 7.82 -5.45
C LEU A 69 3.61 6.45 -5.86
N VAL A 70 4.35 5.37 -5.64
CA VAL A 70 3.82 4.01 -5.81
C VAL A 70 3.15 3.60 -4.50
N TYR A 71 1.88 3.22 -4.56
CA TYR A 71 1.06 2.86 -3.41
C TYR A 71 0.68 1.38 -3.45
N PHE A 72 0.85 0.70 -2.32
CA PHE A 72 0.40 -0.67 -2.10
C PHE A 72 -0.71 -0.66 -1.04
N HIS A 73 -1.88 -1.20 -1.35
CA HIS A 73 -3.01 -1.18 -0.41
C HIS A 73 -2.83 -2.17 0.75
N GLY A 74 -3.54 -1.93 1.87
CA GLY A 74 -3.63 -2.84 3.00
C GLY A 74 -4.58 -4.01 2.78
N GLY A 75 -5.08 -4.59 3.88
CA GLY A 75 -6.00 -5.74 3.85
C GLY A 75 -5.35 -7.09 4.17
N GLY A 76 -4.28 -7.12 4.98
CA GLY A 76 -3.68 -8.37 5.47
C GLY A 76 -3.25 -9.34 4.37
N PHE A 77 -2.82 -8.82 3.21
CA PHE A 77 -2.53 -9.52 1.94
C PHE A 77 -3.69 -10.34 1.32
N CYS A 78 -4.84 -10.43 1.99
CA CYS A 78 -5.95 -11.30 1.61
C CYS A 78 -7.15 -10.55 1.01
N ILE A 79 -7.28 -9.25 1.27
CA ILE A 79 -8.33 -8.37 0.75
C ILE A 79 -7.72 -7.03 0.29
N GLY A 80 -8.55 -6.15 -0.25
CA GLY A 80 -8.14 -4.86 -0.83
C GLY A 80 -8.28 -4.84 -2.35
N SER A 81 -8.38 -3.64 -2.92
CA SER A 81 -8.24 -3.37 -4.36
C SER A 81 -8.13 -1.86 -4.59
N THR A 82 -7.42 -1.49 -5.65
CA THR A 82 -7.36 -0.14 -6.27
C THR A 82 -8.73 0.44 -6.64
N THR A 83 -9.77 -0.41 -6.72
CA THR A 83 -11.15 0.00 -7.01
C THR A 83 -11.95 0.45 -5.80
N TRP A 84 -11.53 0.14 -4.56
CA TRP A 84 -12.30 0.48 -3.36
C TRP A 84 -12.43 1.99 -3.20
N LEU A 85 -13.65 2.45 -2.86
CA LEU A 85 -14.00 3.88 -2.80
C LEU A 85 -13.07 4.69 -1.87
N GLY A 86 -12.73 4.11 -0.71
CA GLY A 86 -11.82 4.68 0.27
C GLY A 86 -10.43 4.96 -0.31
N TYR A 87 -9.79 3.95 -0.90
CA TYR A 87 -8.49 4.12 -1.58
C TYR A 87 -8.59 5.05 -2.79
N HIS A 88 -9.67 4.99 -3.57
CA HIS A 88 -9.84 5.86 -4.74
C HIS A 88 -9.82 7.34 -4.36
N TYR A 89 -10.62 7.76 -3.37
CA TYR A 89 -10.61 9.16 -2.94
C TYR A 89 -9.33 9.51 -2.18
N PHE A 90 -8.89 8.69 -1.23
CA PHE A 90 -7.67 8.98 -0.46
C PHE A 90 -6.44 9.21 -1.37
N LEU A 91 -6.27 8.39 -2.41
CA LEU A 91 -5.12 8.47 -3.32
C LEU A 91 -5.29 9.55 -4.39
N GLY A 92 -6.51 9.82 -4.85
CA GLY A 92 -6.80 10.95 -5.72
C GLY A 92 -6.55 12.29 -5.01
N ASP A 93 -7.08 12.45 -3.80
CA ASP A 93 -6.88 13.65 -2.98
C ASP A 93 -5.41 13.80 -2.56
N LEU A 94 -4.69 12.69 -2.28
CA LEU A 94 -3.25 12.70 -2.07
C LEU A 94 -2.46 13.12 -3.32
N SER A 95 -2.87 12.69 -4.53
CA SER A 95 -2.28 13.11 -5.80
C SER A 95 -2.40 14.64 -5.99
N VAL A 96 -3.54 15.23 -5.64
CA VAL A 96 -3.74 16.68 -5.62
C VAL A 96 -2.87 17.35 -4.54
N ALA A 97 -2.93 16.87 -3.30
CA ALA A 97 -2.27 17.49 -2.15
C ALA A 97 -0.74 17.43 -2.20
N SER A 98 -0.17 16.41 -2.84
CA SER A 98 1.28 16.21 -3.00
C SER A 98 1.80 16.51 -4.41
N GLN A 99 0.93 16.99 -5.31
CA GLN A 99 1.27 17.31 -6.71
C GLN A 99 2.07 16.17 -7.38
N SER A 100 1.61 14.93 -7.17
CA SER A 100 2.34 13.71 -7.56
C SER A 100 1.48 12.81 -8.44
N ILE A 101 2.13 12.03 -9.29
CA ILE A 101 1.47 10.91 -9.99
C ILE A 101 1.42 9.75 -9.00
N VAL A 102 0.21 9.30 -8.64
CA VAL A 102 0.05 8.16 -7.72
C VAL A 102 -0.23 6.90 -8.54
N LEU A 103 0.57 5.86 -8.37
CA LEU A 103 0.41 4.54 -9.00
C LEU A 103 0.00 3.52 -7.91
N SER A 104 -1.29 3.26 -7.78
CA SER A 104 -1.83 2.30 -6.83
C SER A 104 -1.87 0.91 -7.45
N VAL A 105 -1.23 -0.10 -6.86
CA VAL A 105 -1.05 -1.43 -7.47
C VAL A 105 -2.10 -2.43 -6.96
N ASP A 106 -2.76 -3.14 -7.89
CA ASP A 106 -3.70 -4.23 -7.63
C ASP A 106 -2.90 -5.55 -7.68
N TYR A 107 -2.36 -5.96 -6.54
CA TYR A 107 -1.50 -7.15 -6.43
C TYR A 107 -2.32 -8.41 -6.12
N ARG A 108 -1.81 -9.59 -6.50
CA ARG A 108 -2.55 -10.83 -6.26
C ARG A 108 -2.66 -11.17 -4.78
N LEU A 109 -3.86 -11.55 -4.37
CA LEU A 109 -4.22 -11.77 -2.98
C LEU A 109 -4.05 -13.23 -2.54
N ALA A 110 -3.74 -13.37 -1.26
CA ALA A 110 -3.81 -14.62 -0.51
C ALA A 110 -5.27 -14.97 -0.12
N PRO A 111 -5.60 -16.24 0.20
CA PRO A 111 -4.72 -17.42 0.22
C PRO A 111 -4.39 -18.03 -1.15
N GLU A 112 -5.04 -17.62 -2.25
CA GLU A 112 -4.80 -18.17 -3.59
C GLU A 112 -3.37 -17.86 -4.09
N ASN A 113 -2.84 -16.71 -3.71
CA ASN A 113 -1.48 -16.26 -4.04
C ASN A 113 -0.74 -15.84 -2.76
N ARG A 114 -0.34 -16.82 -1.95
CA ARG A 114 0.46 -16.62 -0.73
C ARG A 114 1.77 -15.86 -1.03
N LEU A 115 2.32 -15.22 0.00
CA LEU A 115 3.64 -14.59 -0.04
C LEU A 115 4.69 -15.62 -0.52
N PRO A 116 5.72 -15.21 -1.30
CA PRO A 116 6.11 -13.84 -1.61
C PRO A 116 5.39 -13.20 -2.82
N ILE A 117 4.33 -13.81 -3.38
CA ILE A 117 3.75 -13.36 -4.67
C ILE A 117 3.37 -11.86 -4.67
N ALA A 118 2.73 -11.36 -3.61
CA ALA A 118 2.40 -9.94 -3.50
C ALA A 118 3.65 -9.01 -3.53
N TYR A 119 4.80 -9.45 -3.00
CA TYR A 119 6.06 -8.71 -3.08
C TYR A 119 6.62 -8.70 -4.50
N ASP A 120 6.46 -9.78 -5.25
CA ASP A 120 6.93 -9.91 -6.64
C ASP A 120 6.05 -9.11 -7.61
N ASP A 121 4.73 -9.14 -7.42
CA ASP A 121 3.77 -8.35 -8.19
C ASP A 121 3.99 -6.85 -7.97
N CYS A 122 4.11 -6.41 -6.72
CA CYS A 122 4.39 -5.02 -6.38
C CYS A 122 5.79 -4.58 -6.84
N TYR A 123 6.80 -5.46 -6.81
CA TYR A 123 8.11 -5.17 -7.41
C TYR A 123 8.04 -5.02 -8.94
N SER A 124 7.19 -5.81 -9.61
CA SER A 124 6.96 -5.72 -11.06
C SER A 124 6.45 -4.32 -11.47
N SER A 125 5.78 -3.58 -10.57
CA SER A 125 5.38 -2.17 -10.83
C SER A 125 6.56 -1.20 -10.93
N ILE A 126 7.65 -1.46 -10.20
CA ILE A 126 8.88 -0.66 -10.23
C ILE A 126 9.66 -0.93 -11.52
N GLU A 127 9.70 -2.19 -11.95
CA GLU A 127 10.26 -2.58 -13.24
C GLU A 127 9.43 -1.99 -14.40
N TRP A 128 8.10 -2.04 -14.29
CA TRP A 128 7.20 -1.40 -15.26
C TRP A 128 7.45 0.11 -15.37
N LEU A 129 7.53 0.85 -14.26
CA LEU A 129 7.90 2.28 -14.28
C LEU A 129 9.26 2.48 -14.98
N SER A 130 10.27 1.69 -14.63
CA SER A 130 11.61 1.76 -15.21
C SER A 130 11.66 1.48 -16.72
N HIS A 131 10.68 0.76 -17.29
CA HIS A 131 10.67 0.34 -18.69
C HIS A 131 9.58 1.01 -19.56
N LYS A 132 8.47 1.47 -18.97
CA LYS A 132 7.26 1.91 -19.69
C LYS A 132 6.94 3.40 -19.58
N ALA A 133 7.62 4.17 -18.72
CA ALA A 133 7.33 5.60 -18.55
C ALA A 133 7.38 6.44 -19.83
N ARG A 134 8.11 6.02 -20.87
CA ARG A 134 8.17 6.69 -22.18
C ARG A 134 7.09 6.27 -23.18
N SER A 135 6.09 5.50 -22.74
CA SER A 135 5.01 4.99 -23.60
C SER A 135 3.60 5.29 -23.09
N ASP A 136 3.49 5.93 -21.92
CA ASP A 136 2.22 6.35 -21.34
C ASP A 136 2.20 7.89 -21.17
N PRO A 137 1.25 8.61 -21.79
CA PRO A 137 1.23 10.09 -21.78
C PRO A 137 1.06 10.76 -20.41
N TRP A 138 0.72 10.00 -19.35
CA TRP A 138 0.69 10.54 -17.99
C TRP A 138 2.08 10.47 -17.33
N LEU A 139 2.93 9.55 -17.77
CA LEU A 139 4.32 9.40 -17.32
C LEU A 139 5.32 10.27 -18.09
N ASP A 140 4.88 10.93 -19.19
CA ASP A 140 5.64 12.01 -19.84
C ASP A 140 5.93 13.20 -18.89
N LYS A 141 5.18 13.31 -17.78
CA LYS A 141 5.35 14.30 -16.71
C LYS A 141 5.97 13.71 -15.43
N ALA A 142 6.58 12.52 -15.47
CA ALA A 142 7.06 11.82 -14.27
C ALA A 142 8.58 11.90 -14.10
N ASP A 143 9.04 12.44 -12.96
CA ASP A 143 10.45 12.34 -12.58
C ASP A 143 10.73 10.99 -11.88
N LEU A 144 11.22 10.00 -12.64
CA LEU A 144 11.64 8.71 -12.09
C LEU A 144 12.91 8.76 -11.23
N SER A 145 13.56 9.92 -11.11
CA SER A 145 14.59 10.18 -10.10
C SER A 145 14.00 10.59 -8.75
N TRP A 146 12.70 10.86 -8.69
CA TRP A 146 11.95 11.37 -7.55
C TRP A 146 10.75 10.46 -7.19
N VAL A 147 11.03 9.17 -6.95
CA VAL A 147 9.99 8.18 -6.64
C VAL A 147 9.90 7.91 -5.14
N PHE A 148 8.69 7.76 -4.63
CA PHE A 148 8.38 7.39 -3.26
C PHE A 148 7.57 6.09 -3.23
N LEU A 149 7.74 5.29 -2.18
CA LEU A 149 6.92 4.10 -1.94
C LEU A 149 6.05 4.31 -0.71
N SER A 150 4.76 4.03 -0.81
CA SER A 150 3.79 4.15 0.28
C SER A 150 2.84 2.96 0.30
N GLY A 151 2.14 2.79 1.41
CA GLY A 151 1.15 1.75 1.58
C GLY A 151 0.73 1.62 3.02
N ASP A 152 -0.52 1.23 3.22
CA ASP A 152 -1.10 1.04 4.54
C ASP A 152 -1.07 -0.43 4.98
N SER A 153 -0.94 -0.70 6.27
CA SER A 153 -1.06 -2.06 6.81
C SER A 153 -0.17 -3.06 6.04
N ALA A 154 -0.73 -4.10 5.41
CA ALA A 154 0.00 -5.06 4.57
C ALA A 154 0.79 -4.38 3.44
N GLY A 155 0.24 -3.35 2.82
CA GLY A 155 0.94 -2.49 1.87
C GLY A 155 2.17 -1.82 2.47
N GLY A 156 2.11 -1.38 3.73
CA GLY A 156 3.26 -0.83 4.46
C GLY A 156 4.38 -1.85 4.71
N ASN A 157 4.06 -3.15 4.75
CA ASN A 157 5.05 -4.24 4.75
C ASN A 157 5.64 -4.44 3.35
N ILE A 158 4.79 -4.44 2.31
CA ILE A 158 5.22 -4.50 0.90
C ILE A 158 6.20 -3.36 0.58
N VAL A 159 5.94 -2.12 1.05
CA VAL A 159 6.86 -0.97 0.91
C VAL A 159 8.28 -1.33 1.33
N HIS A 160 8.46 -1.98 2.49
CA HIS A 160 9.77 -2.38 2.97
C HIS A 160 10.44 -3.41 2.04
N GLN A 161 9.72 -4.48 1.67
CA GLN A 161 10.27 -5.55 0.82
C GLN A 161 10.61 -5.05 -0.59
N VAL A 162 9.73 -4.25 -1.19
CA VAL A 162 9.94 -3.64 -2.52
C VAL A 162 11.09 -2.64 -2.49
N ALA A 163 11.25 -1.86 -1.43
CA ALA A 163 12.40 -0.96 -1.26
C ALA A 163 13.73 -1.74 -1.22
N VAL A 164 13.80 -2.81 -0.43
CA VAL A 164 14.99 -3.68 -0.34
C VAL A 164 15.32 -4.31 -1.70
N LYS A 165 14.32 -4.87 -2.41
CA LYS A 165 14.50 -5.42 -3.77
C LYS A 165 15.00 -4.36 -4.76
N THR A 166 14.42 -3.16 -4.73
CA THR A 166 14.82 -2.05 -5.61
C THR A 166 16.26 -1.61 -5.37
N ILE A 167 16.69 -1.48 -4.11
CA ILE A 167 18.07 -1.10 -3.76
C ILE A 167 19.07 -2.20 -4.15
N GLN A 168 18.68 -3.47 -4.08
CA GLN A 168 19.53 -4.60 -4.47
C GLN A 168 19.66 -4.75 -6.00
N ASN A 169 18.60 -4.46 -6.76
CA ASN A 169 18.62 -4.57 -8.23
C ASN A 169 19.23 -3.32 -8.89
N LYS A 170 20.55 -3.37 -9.13
CA LYS A 170 21.32 -2.32 -9.81
C LYS A 170 20.93 -2.05 -11.28
N ALA A 171 20.06 -2.85 -11.89
CA ALA A 171 19.56 -2.61 -13.26
C ALA A 171 18.32 -1.70 -13.29
N CYS A 172 17.66 -1.46 -12.15
CA CYS A 172 16.52 -0.58 -12.06
C CYS A 172 16.96 0.89 -12.13
N HIS A 173 16.29 1.69 -12.98
CA HIS A 173 16.62 3.11 -13.16
C HIS A 173 15.82 4.04 -12.23
N VAL A 174 14.79 3.50 -11.57
CA VAL A 174 13.96 4.21 -10.59
C VAL A 174 14.76 4.49 -9.31
N LYS A 175 14.77 5.75 -8.86
CA LYS A 175 15.39 6.13 -7.58
C LYS A 175 14.33 6.37 -6.52
N VAL A 176 14.25 5.45 -5.56
CA VAL A 176 13.41 5.62 -4.37
C VAL A 176 14.06 6.64 -3.44
N LYS A 177 13.43 7.81 -3.29
CA LYS A 177 13.85 8.92 -2.42
C LYS A 177 13.41 8.72 -0.97
N GLY A 178 12.24 8.12 -0.74
CA GLY A 178 11.69 7.91 0.61
C GLY A 178 10.59 6.87 0.68
N LEU A 179 10.30 6.42 1.91
CA LEU A 179 9.27 5.43 2.23
C LEU A 179 8.23 6.08 3.16
N LEU A 180 6.95 5.90 2.85
CA LEU A 180 5.80 6.45 3.58
C LEU A 180 4.84 5.32 4.02
N PRO A 181 5.28 4.39 4.90
CA PRO A 181 4.42 3.32 5.41
C PRO A 181 3.40 3.85 6.42
N ILE A 182 2.12 3.57 6.19
CA ILE A 182 1.01 3.97 7.08
C ILE A 182 0.61 2.76 7.93
N HIS A 183 0.76 2.84 9.26
CA HIS A 183 0.43 1.73 10.18
C HIS A 183 0.96 0.34 9.70
N PRO A 184 2.26 0.19 9.37
CA PRO A 184 2.74 -0.99 8.63
C PRO A 184 2.58 -2.31 9.38
N TYR A 185 2.12 -3.33 8.65
CA TYR A 185 1.72 -4.63 9.19
C TYR A 185 2.89 -5.60 9.30
N PHE A 186 3.53 -5.60 10.47
CA PHE A 186 4.55 -6.58 10.83
C PHE A 186 4.08 -7.36 12.07
N GLY A 187 4.04 -8.69 11.97
CA GLY A 187 3.71 -9.57 13.10
C GLY A 187 4.94 -9.98 13.92
N SER A 188 4.71 -10.68 15.03
CA SER A 188 5.75 -11.42 15.76
C SER A 188 5.18 -12.60 16.54
N GLU A 189 5.95 -13.69 16.70
CA GLU A 189 5.57 -14.84 17.55
C GLU A 189 5.25 -14.39 18.99
N LYS A 190 6.10 -13.53 19.55
CA LYS A 190 5.86 -12.91 20.85
C LYS A 190 4.81 -11.82 20.71
N ARG A 191 3.75 -11.90 21.52
CA ARG A 191 2.73 -10.85 21.66
C ARG A 191 3.29 -9.61 22.33
N THR A 192 2.83 -8.44 21.91
CA THR A 192 3.07 -7.19 22.65
C THR A 192 2.07 -6.99 23.78
N GLU A 193 2.39 -6.06 24.68
CA GLU A 193 1.50 -5.59 25.74
C GLU A 193 0.12 -5.18 25.18
N GLY A 194 0.07 -4.42 24.08
CA GLY A 194 -1.19 -4.06 23.41
C GLY A 194 -1.98 -5.22 22.80
N GLU A 195 -1.35 -6.37 22.51
CA GLU A 195 -2.06 -7.58 22.05
C GLU A 195 -2.51 -8.47 23.21
N MET A 196 -1.89 -8.30 24.38
CA MET A 196 -2.27 -8.97 25.63
C MET A 196 -3.26 -8.13 26.45
N ALA A 197 -3.59 -6.92 26.00
CA ALA A 197 -4.52 -6.02 26.67
C ALA A 197 -5.98 -6.51 26.55
N ASP A 198 -6.78 -6.22 27.58
CA ASP A 198 -8.20 -6.55 27.61
C ASP A 198 -8.93 -5.91 26.41
N GLY A 199 -9.68 -6.73 25.66
CA GLY A 199 -10.37 -6.34 24.43
C GLY A 199 -9.63 -6.67 23.14
N ALA A 200 -8.30 -6.77 23.14
CA ALA A 200 -7.50 -6.99 21.92
C ALA A 200 -7.66 -8.39 21.29
N ALA A 201 -8.26 -9.35 22.01
CA ALA A 201 -8.36 -10.75 21.59
C ALA A 201 -9.08 -10.96 20.24
N GLY A 202 -10.02 -10.08 19.87
CA GLY A 202 -10.68 -10.11 18.56
C GLY A 202 -9.72 -9.77 17.43
N ASP A 203 -8.99 -8.66 17.57
CA ASP A 203 -8.03 -8.18 16.58
C ASP A 203 -6.82 -9.11 16.45
N VAL A 204 -6.33 -9.66 17.57
CA VAL A 204 -5.29 -10.70 17.56
C VAL A 204 -5.73 -11.92 16.77
N LYS A 205 -6.93 -12.45 17.03
CA LYS A 205 -7.46 -13.61 16.30
C LYS A 205 -7.65 -13.32 14.80
N MET A 206 -8.11 -12.12 14.45
CA MET A 206 -8.24 -11.68 13.06
C MET A 206 -6.86 -11.60 12.38
N ASN A 207 -5.87 -11.01 13.05
CA ASN A 207 -4.52 -10.86 12.52
C ASN A 207 -3.81 -12.21 12.33
N ASP A 208 -3.91 -13.11 13.32
CA ASP A 208 -3.40 -14.47 13.22
C ASP A 208 -4.00 -15.21 12.01
N LEU A 209 -5.30 -15.02 11.77
CA LEU A 209 -5.95 -15.64 10.62
C LEU A 209 -5.44 -15.04 9.30
N PHE A 210 -5.32 -13.72 9.18
CA PHE A 210 -4.73 -13.11 7.98
C PHE A 210 -3.29 -13.59 7.72
N TRP A 211 -2.44 -13.67 8.75
CA TRP A 211 -1.09 -14.24 8.62
C TRP A 211 -1.13 -15.71 8.19
N SER A 212 -1.98 -16.55 8.80
CA SER A 212 -2.13 -17.97 8.45
C SER A 212 -2.58 -18.19 6.99
N GLN A 213 -3.34 -17.25 6.42
CA GLN A 213 -3.75 -17.30 5.01
C GLN A 213 -2.70 -16.72 4.08
N SER A 214 -1.81 -15.83 4.56
CA SER A 214 -0.83 -15.11 3.76
C SER A 214 0.51 -15.81 3.59
N LEU A 215 1.00 -16.51 4.63
CA LEU A 215 2.31 -17.14 4.63
C LEU A 215 2.35 -18.41 3.75
N PRO A 216 3.52 -18.83 3.23
CA PRO A 216 3.69 -20.14 2.61
C PRO A 216 3.26 -21.28 3.55
N GLU A 217 2.76 -22.38 2.98
CA GLU A 217 2.47 -23.58 3.75
C GLU A 217 3.73 -24.11 4.44
N GLY A 218 3.64 -24.38 5.75
CA GLY A 218 4.74 -24.91 6.55
C GLY A 218 5.77 -23.88 7.06
N LEU A 219 5.53 -22.57 6.90
CA LEU A 219 6.36 -21.51 7.48
C LEU A 219 5.57 -20.64 8.47
N ASP A 220 5.98 -20.65 9.73
CA ASP A 220 5.49 -19.77 10.79
C ASP A 220 6.68 -19.22 11.61
N PHE A 221 7.10 -18.00 11.28
CA PHE A 221 8.11 -17.21 11.99
C PHE A 221 7.89 -15.73 11.64
N LEU A 222 7.70 -14.83 12.62
CA LEU A 222 7.42 -13.40 12.35
C LEU A 222 8.18 -12.43 13.28
N LYS A 223 8.49 -11.24 12.71
CA LYS A 223 9.25 -10.11 13.31
C LYS A 223 9.14 -8.86 12.37
N GLU A 224 9.09 -7.58 12.76
CA GLU A 224 8.86 -6.85 14.03
C GLU A 224 8.19 -5.47 13.73
N ARG A 225 7.51 -4.85 14.70
CA ARG A 225 6.41 -3.85 14.50
C ARG A 225 6.80 -2.47 13.96
N GLY A 226 5.83 -1.68 13.48
CA GLY A 226 6.04 -0.35 12.89
C GLY A 226 6.85 0.66 13.71
N ALA A 227 6.58 0.84 15.01
CA ALA A 227 7.39 1.70 15.87
C ALA A 227 8.81 1.11 16.11
N MET A 228 8.88 -0.21 16.31
CA MET A 228 10.16 -0.94 16.41
C MET A 228 10.96 -0.89 15.11
N TYR A 229 10.29 -0.77 13.97
CA TYR A 229 10.85 -0.61 12.64
C TYR A 229 11.41 0.81 12.47
N ALA A 230 10.70 1.85 12.93
CA ALA A 230 11.24 3.20 12.99
C ALA A 230 12.51 3.25 13.87
N GLU A 231 12.47 2.68 15.08
CA GLU A 231 13.67 2.53 15.93
C GLU A 231 14.78 1.72 15.26
N PHE A 232 14.44 0.64 14.55
CA PHE A 232 15.40 -0.19 13.83
C PHE A 232 16.08 0.59 12.71
N LEU A 233 15.34 1.35 11.91
CA LEU A 233 15.88 2.21 10.86
C LEU A 233 16.82 3.28 11.45
N GLN A 234 16.44 3.92 12.57
CA GLN A 234 17.30 4.85 13.30
C GLN A 234 18.59 4.16 13.77
N LYS A 235 18.49 2.98 14.40
CA LYS A 235 19.64 2.16 14.84
C LYS A 235 20.51 1.67 13.67
N LYS A 236 19.99 1.64 12.44
CA LYS A 236 20.72 1.32 11.20
C LYS A 236 21.27 2.55 10.48
N GLY A 237 21.11 3.75 11.02
CA GLY A 237 21.69 4.98 10.47
C GLY A 237 20.93 5.55 9.28
N VAL A 238 19.64 5.25 9.14
CA VAL A 238 18.76 5.99 8.20
C VAL A 238 18.71 7.45 8.65
N LYS A 239 19.06 8.36 7.74
CA LYS A 239 19.36 9.77 8.06
C LYS A 239 18.17 10.55 8.65
N GLU A 240 16.97 10.20 8.22
CA GLU A 240 15.73 10.86 8.65
C GLU A 240 14.65 9.79 8.81
N VAL A 241 14.08 9.72 10.01
CA VAL A 241 12.98 8.82 10.37
C VAL A 241 12.03 9.61 11.27
N LYS A 242 10.85 9.91 10.74
CA LYS A 242 9.78 10.61 11.47
C LYS A 242 8.63 9.65 11.71
N LEU A 243 8.35 9.35 12.97
CA LEU A 243 7.09 8.74 13.38
C LEU A 243 6.04 9.84 13.53
N VAL A 244 4.82 9.57 13.09
CA VAL A 244 3.66 10.41 13.40
C VAL A 244 2.53 9.49 13.86
N GLU A 245 1.83 9.93 14.90
CA GLU A 245 0.73 9.23 15.55
C GLU A 245 -0.43 10.22 15.63
N GLU A 246 -1.64 9.76 15.35
CA GLU A 246 -2.87 10.56 15.50
C GLU A 246 -3.72 9.92 16.60
N GLU A 247 -3.94 10.64 17.70
CA GLU A 247 -4.62 10.11 18.88
C GLU A 247 -6.12 9.87 18.63
N GLY A 248 -6.63 8.73 19.07
CA GLY A 248 -8.05 8.39 19.00
C GLY A 248 -8.53 7.83 17.65
N GLU A 249 -7.68 7.82 16.62
CA GLU A 249 -8.01 7.20 15.33
C GLU A 249 -7.75 5.69 15.30
N SER A 250 -8.53 4.99 14.48
CA SER A 250 -8.46 3.53 14.35
C SER A 250 -7.45 3.06 13.30
N HIS A 251 -7.15 1.76 13.25
CA HIS A 251 -6.23 1.22 12.24
C HIS A 251 -6.75 1.50 10.82
N ILE A 252 -5.88 2.07 9.97
CA ILE A 252 -6.18 2.48 8.58
C ILE A 252 -7.43 3.39 8.41
N TYR A 253 -7.71 4.23 9.41
CA TYR A 253 -8.84 5.16 9.42
C TYR A 253 -9.03 5.95 8.11
N HIS A 254 -7.95 6.32 7.43
CA HIS A 254 -7.95 7.08 6.18
C HIS A 254 -8.66 6.37 5.02
N VAL A 255 -8.79 5.05 5.07
CA VAL A 255 -9.52 4.24 4.08
C VAL A 255 -11.04 4.27 4.36
N PHE A 256 -11.43 4.26 5.64
CA PHE A 256 -12.84 4.23 6.05
C PHE A 256 -13.46 5.64 6.19
N HIS A 257 -12.64 6.63 6.48
CA HIS A 257 -13.02 8.02 6.72
C HIS A 257 -12.19 8.99 5.86
N PRO A 258 -12.17 8.85 4.52
CA PRO A 258 -11.26 9.58 3.64
C PRO A 258 -11.40 11.11 3.67
N LYS A 259 -12.48 11.63 4.28
CA LYS A 259 -12.78 13.06 4.43
C LYS A 259 -12.63 13.58 5.88
N SER A 260 -12.07 12.78 6.79
CA SER A 260 -11.84 13.21 8.18
C SER A 260 -10.69 14.23 8.28
N GLU A 261 -10.70 15.04 9.34
CA GLU A 261 -9.62 16.01 9.59
C GLU A 261 -8.26 15.30 9.77
N ALA A 262 -8.23 14.15 10.45
CA ALA A 262 -7.04 13.32 10.58
C ALA A 262 -6.53 12.81 9.22
N THR A 263 -7.42 12.48 8.28
CA THR A 263 -7.01 12.03 6.93
C THR A 263 -6.39 13.17 6.13
N HIS A 264 -6.99 14.36 6.16
CA HIS A 264 -6.41 15.55 5.52
C HIS A 264 -5.06 15.93 6.16
N LEU A 265 -4.92 15.75 7.48
CA LEU A 265 -3.68 15.99 8.21
C LEU A 265 -2.58 14.99 7.79
N LEU A 266 -2.89 13.69 7.70
CA LEU A 266 -1.99 12.66 7.17
C LEU A 266 -1.55 12.99 5.73
N GLN A 267 -2.47 13.31 4.83
CA GLN A 267 -2.16 13.70 3.45
C GLN A 267 -1.22 14.92 3.40
N LYS A 268 -1.44 15.93 4.25
CA LYS A 268 -0.58 17.12 4.36
C LYS A 268 0.82 16.78 4.88
N GLN A 269 0.93 15.87 5.85
CA GLN A 269 2.23 15.40 6.36
C GLN A 269 3.00 14.61 5.30
N MET A 270 2.33 13.73 4.56
CA MET A 270 2.91 12.97 3.43
C MET A 270 3.39 13.92 2.32
N SER A 271 2.55 14.88 1.91
CA SER A 271 2.91 15.92 0.94
C SER A 271 4.15 16.72 1.39
N SER A 272 4.19 17.13 2.66
CA SER A 272 5.34 17.87 3.22
C SER A 272 6.66 17.08 3.17
N PHE A 273 6.61 15.75 3.33
CA PHE A 273 7.77 14.87 3.22
C PHE A 273 8.17 14.58 1.76
N ILE A 274 7.21 14.50 0.84
CA ILE A 274 7.48 14.34 -0.60
C ILE A 274 8.30 15.54 -1.13
N HIS A 275 7.95 16.74 -0.68
CA HIS A 275 8.57 17.99 -1.11
C HIS A 275 9.82 18.44 -0.32
N SER A 276 10.37 17.62 0.58
CA SER A 276 11.60 17.94 1.33
C SER A 276 12.90 17.41 0.67
N PHE A 277 12.85 16.86 -0.55
CA PHE A 277 13.95 16.17 -1.25
C PHE A 277 14.09 16.53 -2.74
#